data_AF-A0A8T4QSZ1-F1
#
_entry.id   AF-A0A8T4QSZ1-F1
#
_cell.length_a   1.000
_cell.length_b   1.000
_cell.length_c   1.000
_cell.angle_alpha   90.00
_cell.angle_beta   90.00
_cell.angle_gamma   90.00
#
_symmetry.space_group_name_H-M   'P 1'
#
loop_
_entity.id
_entity.type
_entity.pdbx_description
1 polymer ?
#
loop_
_entity_poly.entity_id
_entity_poly.type
_entity_poly.pdbx_seq_one_letter_code
_entity_poly.pdbx_strand_id
1 'polypeptide(L)'
;MDKKGQGISINVIIVAVIALVVLVVLLAIFMGKITIFDIGVSKAASTLLATKQITYGIGCGPAKSEETAFTKAWDAANKEDNEEAKAFAEVSFEEKIDQCKAVDSKETCTGTCQWR
;
A
#
# COMPACT_ATOMS: atom_id res chain seq x y z
N MET A 1 -9.36 -54.95 29.42
CA MET A 1 -9.04 -53.51 29.50
C MET A 1 -7.73 -53.37 28.77
N ASP A 2 -7.80 -53.14 27.46
CA ASP A 2 -6.64 -53.31 26.59
C ASP A 2 -6.40 -51.99 25.87
N LYS A 3 -5.65 -51.11 26.54
CA LYS A 3 -5.11 -49.92 25.91
C LYS A 3 -3.99 -50.36 24.97
N LYS A 4 -4.35 -50.72 23.73
CA LYS A 4 -3.40 -50.89 22.64
C LYS A 4 -2.76 -49.53 22.36
N GLY A 5 -1.52 -49.35 22.79
CA GLY A 5 -0.68 -48.27 22.29
C GLY A 5 -0.54 -48.46 20.79
N GLN A 6 -1.21 -47.63 19.99
CA GLN A 6 -0.91 -47.48 18.58
C GLN A 6 0.50 -46.90 18.49
N GLY A 7 1.48 -47.77 18.28
CA GLY A 7 2.82 -47.33 17.90
C GLY A 7 2.70 -46.64 16.55
N ILE A 8 2.72 -45.31 16.55
CA ILE A 8 2.86 -44.55 15.32
C ILE A 8 4.19 -45.01 14.70
N SER A 9 4.09 -45.59 13.49
CA SER A 9 5.25 -46.10 12.79
C SER A 9 6.29 -44.99 12.62
N ILE A 10 7.56 -45.30 12.88
CA ILE A 10 8.68 -44.36 12.74
C ILE A 10 8.68 -43.67 11.37
N ASN A 11 8.27 -44.36 10.31
CA ASN A 11 8.13 -43.77 8.98
C ASN A 11 7.11 -42.63 8.94
N VAL A 12 6.01 -42.72 9.70
CA VAL A 12 4.99 -41.67 9.79
C VAL A 12 5.56 -40.44 10.50
N ILE A 13 6.37 -40.65 11.54
CA ILE A 13 7.05 -39.54 12.26
C ILE A 13 8.01 -38.82 11.31
N ILE A 14 8.82 -39.56 10.55
CA ILE A 14 9.77 -38.99 9.59
C ILE A 14 9.03 -38.17 8.52
N VAL A 15 7.96 -38.72 7.93
CA VAL A 15 7.17 -38.02 6.90
C VAL A 15 6.49 -36.78 7.48
N ALA A 16 5.95 -36.86 8.70
CA ALA A 16 5.31 -35.73 9.36
C ALA A 16 6.29 -34.57 9.60
N VAL A 17 7.52 -34.87 10.02
CA VAL A 17 8.55 -33.85 10.24
C VAL A 17 8.98 -33.20 8.91
N ILE A 18 9.19 -33.99 7.86
CA ILE A 18 9.55 -33.45 6.53
C ILE A 18 8.43 -32.54 6.01
N ALA A 19 7.17 -32.97 6.10
CA ALA A 19 6.02 -32.17 5.68
C ALA A 19 5.94 -30.84 6.44
N LEU A 20 6.20 -30.86 7.75
CA LEU A 20 6.18 -29.66 8.58
C LEU A 20 7.29 -28.69 8.20
N VAL A 21 8.51 -29.18 7.93
CA VAL A 21 9.62 -28.32 7.47
C VAL A 21 9.29 -27.65 6.14
N VAL A 22 8.75 -28.40 5.17
CA VAL A 22 8.36 -27.85 3.87
C VAL A 22 7.26 -26.80 4.03
N LEU A 23 6.27 -27.04 4.89
CA LEU A 23 5.21 -26.07 5.19
C LEU A 23 5.79 -24.76 5.74
N VAL A 24 6.71 -24.82 6.70
CA VAL A 24 7.36 -23.65 7.29
C VAL A 24 8.13 -22.85 6.24
N VAL A 25 8.87 -23.52 5.36
CA VAL A 25 9.62 -22.87 4.27
C VAL A 25 8.69 -22.17 3.29
N LEU A 26 7.57 -22.81 2.91
CA LEU A 26 6.58 -22.19 2.03
C LEU A 26 5.98 -20.94 2.69
N LEU A 27 5.57 -21.03 3.97
CA LEU A 27 5.03 -19.88 4.70
C LEU A 27 6.03 -18.71 4.76
N ALA A 28 7.31 -18.98 5.00
CA ALA A 28 8.34 -17.95 5.03
C ALA A 28 8.51 -17.25 3.66
N ILE A 29 8.46 -17.99 2.55
CA ILE A 29 8.54 -17.43 1.20
C ILE A 29 7.31 -16.58 0.89
N PHE A 30 6.11 -17.08 1.21
CA PHE A 30 4.87 -16.34 0.98
C PHE A 30 4.80 -15.04 1.79
N MET A 31 5.17 -15.08 3.08
CA MET A 31 5.23 -13.89 3.92
C MET A 31 6.28 -12.88 3.42
N GLY A 32 7.47 -13.36 3.03
CA GLY A 32 8.53 -12.49 2.50
C GLY A 32 8.10 -11.78 1.21
N LYS A 33 7.35 -12.44 0.34
CA LYS A 33 6.87 -11.83 -0.92
C LYS A 33 5.82 -10.76 -0.67
N ILE A 34 4.85 -10.99 0.21
CA ILE A 34 3.78 -10.02 0.53
C ILE A 34 4.37 -8.71 1.07
N THR A 35 5.33 -8.79 2.00
CA THR A 35 5.98 -7.61 2.58
C THR A 35 6.74 -6.79 1.54
N ILE A 36 7.43 -7.45 0.59
CA ILE A 36 8.19 -6.74 -0.46
C ILE A 36 7.25 -6.03 -1.44
N PHE A 37 6.11 -6.63 -1.79
CA PHE A 37 5.11 -5.99 -2.65
C PHE A 37 4.46 -4.79 -1.96
N ASP A 38 4.11 -4.89 -0.68
CA ASP A 38 3.49 -3.78 0.06
C ASP A 38 4.42 -2.56 0.18
N ILE A 39 5.70 -2.79 0.47
CA ILE A 39 6.73 -1.73 0.51
C ILE A 39 6.95 -1.12 -0.88
N GLY A 40 6.95 -1.95 -1.94
CA GLY A 40 7.14 -1.50 -3.32
C GLY A 40 5.99 -0.62 -3.82
N VAL A 41 4.74 -1.02 -3.52
CA VAL A 41 3.52 -0.28 -3.90
C VAL A 41 3.52 1.10 -3.24
N SER A 42 3.71 1.17 -1.91
CA SER A 42 3.76 2.45 -1.18
C SER A 42 4.85 3.41 -1.68
N LYS A 43 5.97 2.87 -2.19
CA LYS A 43 7.05 3.68 -2.76
C LYS A 43 6.67 4.32 -4.11
N ALA A 44 5.85 3.64 -4.91
CA ALA A 44 5.39 4.16 -6.19
C ALA A 44 4.44 5.36 -5.99
N ALA A 45 3.43 5.22 -5.12
CA ALA A 45 2.50 6.32 -4.85
C ALA A 45 3.18 7.53 -4.21
N SER A 46 4.14 7.33 -3.31
CA SER A 46 4.92 8.43 -2.71
C SER A 46 5.83 9.14 -3.73
N THR A 47 6.40 8.43 -4.70
CA THR A 47 7.20 9.03 -5.79
C THR A 47 6.31 9.86 -6.71
N LEU A 48 5.16 9.32 -7.10
CA LEU A 48 4.18 10.05 -7.90
C LEU A 48 3.65 11.29 -7.18
N LEU A 49 3.34 11.15 -5.89
CA LEU A 49 2.96 12.28 -5.05
C LEU A 49 4.05 13.35 -5.09
N ALA A 50 5.33 12.99 -4.84
CA ALA A 50 6.46 13.92 -4.89
C ALA A 50 6.53 14.68 -6.24
N THR A 51 6.31 13.99 -7.35
CA THR A 51 6.21 14.64 -8.68
C THR A 51 5.07 15.65 -8.74
N LYS A 52 3.88 15.30 -8.24
CA LYS A 52 2.75 16.23 -8.17
C LYS A 52 3.02 17.40 -7.21
N GLN A 53 3.79 17.21 -6.12
CA GLN A 53 4.18 18.29 -5.20
C GLN A 53 5.01 19.38 -5.89
N ILE A 54 5.90 18.97 -6.80
CA ILE A 54 6.67 19.91 -7.62
C ILE A 54 5.73 20.78 -8.47
N THR A 55 4.60 20.22 -8.93
CA THR A 55 3.63 20.92 -9.78
C THR A 55 2.88 22.05 -9.07
N TYR A 56 2.66 21.98 -7.76
CA TYR A 56 2.02 23.07 -6.99
C TYR A 56 2.98 23.92 -6.16
N GLY A 57 4.22 23.51 -5.96
CA GLY A 57 5.30 24.39 -5.50
C GLY A 57 5.09 25.00 -4.10
N ILE A 58 5.72 26.17 -3.89
CA ILE A 58 5.61 26.99 -2.67
C ILE A 58 4.39 27.89 -2.82
N GLY A 59 3.43 27.83 -1.88
CA GLY A 59 2.13 28.50 -1.99
C GLY A 59 0.98 27.67 -1.43
N CYS A 60 -0.23 27.91 -1.94
CA CYS A 60 -1.41 27.14 -1.56
C CYS A 60 -1.47 25.82 -2.34
N GLY A 61 -1.30 24.70 -1.64
CA GLY A 61 -1.39 23.36 -2.23
C GLY A 61 -2.37 22.47 -1.46
N PRO A 62 -2.59 21.23 -1.91
CA PRO A 62 -3.41 20.28 -1.17
C PRO A 62 -2.91 20.05 0.26
N ALA A 63 -3.83 19.89 1.20
CA ALA A 63 -3.52 19.54 2.58
C ALA A 63 -2.91 18.13 2.66
N LYS A 64 -2.14 17.86 3.71
CA LYS A 64 -1.52 16.52 3.92
C LYS A 64 -2.55 15.39 3.97
N SER A 65 -3.79 15.68 4.39
CA SER A 65 -4.90 14.73 4.38
C SER A 65 -5.27 14.30 2.95
N GLU A 66 -5.32 15.24 2.01
CA GLU A 66 -5.62 14.98 0.59
C GLU A 66 -4.48 14.20 -0.06
N GLU A 67 -3.22 14.56 0.23
CA GLU A 67 -2.04 13.81 -0.23
C GLU A 67 -2.09 12.36 0.25
N THR A 68 -2.43 12.15 1.53
CA THR A 68 -2.55 10.80 2.11
C THR A 68 -3.72 10.03 1.49
N ALA A 69 -4.84 10.71 1.21
CA ALA A 69 -5.99 10.10 0.55
C ALA A 69 -5.65 9.66 -0.88
N PHE A 70 -4.94 10.51 -1.64
CA PHE A 70 -4.44 10.18 -2.97
C PHE A 70 -3.50 8.98 -2.93
N THR A 71 -2.47 8.99 -2.08
CA THR A 71 -1.52 7.88 -1.96
C THR A 71 -2.24 6.57 -1.65
N LYS A 72 -3.22 6.58 -0.73
CA LYS A 72 -4.01 5.38 -0.41
C LYS A 72 -4.88 4.90 -1.56
N ALA A 73 -5.56 5.81 -2.26
CA ALA A 73 -6.42 5.44 -3.38
C ALA A 73 -5.60 4.87 -4.55
N TRP A 74 -4.47 5.49 -4.86
CA TRP A 74 -3.56 5.04 -5.91
C TRP A 74 -2.89 3.70 -5.52
N ASP A 75 -2.42 3.55 -4.28
CA ASP A 75 -1.83 2.29 -3.79
C ASP A 75 -2.83 1.13 -3.85
N ALA A 76 -4.09 1.37 -3.46
CA ALA A 76 -5.16 0.37 -3.55
C ALA A 76 -5.41 -0.03 -5.00
N ALA A 77 -5.57 0.93 -5.90
CA ALA A 77 -5.74 0.69 -7.33
C ALA A 77 -4.55 -0.06 -7.94
N ASN A 78 -3.32 0.25 -7.52
CA ASN A 78 -2.11 -0.41 -7.99
C ASN A 78 -1.96 -1.84 -7.49
N LYS A 79 -2.41 -2.12 -6.26
CA LYS A 79 -2.45 -3.49 -5.73
C LYS A 79 -3.44 -4.38 -6.48
N GLU A 80 -4.53 -3.80 -6.97
CA GLU A 80 -5.56 -4.49 -7.75
C GLU A 80 -5.24 -4.53 -9.26
N ASP A 81 -4.12 -3.93 -9.67
CA ASP A 81 -3.74 -3.74 -11.08
C ASP A 81 -4.85 -3.07 -11.91
N ASN A 82 -5.57 -2.14 -11.28
CA ASN A 82 -6.71 -1.45 -11.86
C ASN A 82 -6.29 -0.07 -12.41
N GLU A 83 -5.95 -0.04 -13.70
CA GLU A 83 -5.50 1.17 -14.39
C GLU A 83 -6.55 2.29 -14.42
N GLU A 84 -7.84 1.96 -14.52
CA GLU A 84 -8.92 2.95 -14.51
C GLU A 84 -9.00 3.66 -13.15
N ALA A 85 -8.87 2.89 -12.06
CA ALA A 85 -8.86 3.45 -10.72
C ALA A 85 -7.61 4.29 -10.43
N LYS A 86 -6.44 3.92 -10.99
CA LYS A 86 -5.22 4.76 -10.93
C LYS A 86 -5.44 6.10 -11.62
N ALA A 87 -5.95 6.07 -12.85
CA ALA A 87 -6.23 7.27 -13.63
C ALA A 87 -7.25 8.17 -12.92
N PHE A 88 -8.31 7.59 -12.35
CA PHE A 88 -9.29 8.34 -11.57
C PHE A 88 -8.66 9.02 -10.33
N ALA A 89 -7.81 8.31 -9.58
CA ALA A 89 -7.12 8.87 -8.42
C ALA A 89 -6.22 10.05 -8.83
N GLU A 90 -5.51 9.95 -9.96
CA GLU A 90 -4.69 11.03 -10.48
C GLU A 90 -5.50 12.24 -10.90
N VAL A 91 -6.56 12.05 -11.70
CA VAL A 91 -7.45 13.14 -12.14
C VAL A 91 -8.10 13.84 -10.95
N SER A 92 -8.63 13.06 -10.00
CA SER A 92 -9.26 13.62 -8.79
C SER A 92 -8.29 14.45 -7.95
N PHE A 93 -7.03 14.02 -7.86
CA PHE A 93 -6.00 14.77 -7.14
C PHE A 93 -5.53 16.02 -7.91
N GLU A 94 -5.47 15.95 -9.25
CA GLU A 94 -5.19 17.12 -10.09
C GLU A 94 -6.26 18.21 -9.95
N GLU A 95 -7.54 17.83 -9.90
CA GLU A 95 -8.62 18.80 -9.64
C GLU A 95 -8.43 19.52 -8.29
N LYS A 96 -7.98 18.80 -7.25
CA LYS A 96 -7.65 19.41 -5.95
C LYS A 96 -6.48 20.36 -6.05
N ILE A 97 -5.44 19.99 -6.81
CA ILE A 97 -4.29 20.85 -7.06
C ILE A 97 -4.73 22.15 -7.73
N ASP A 98 -5.56 22.06 -8.78
CA ASP A 98 -6.03 23.22 -9.52
C ASP A 98 -6.94 24.12 -8.66
N GLN A 99 -7.80 23.52 -7.82
CA GLN A 99 -8.59 24.25 -6.83
C GLN A 99 -7.71 25.05 -5.86
N CYS A 100 -6.64 24.43 -5.34
CA CYS A 100 -5.73 25.11 -4.41
C CYS A 100 -4.87 26.17 -5.10
N LYS A 101 -4.45 25.94 -6.35
CA LYS A 101 -3.67 26.90 -7.13
C LYS A 101 -4.43 28.17 -7.49
N ALA A 102 -5.75 28.10 -7.59
CA ALA A 102 -6.59 29.27 -7.81
C ALA A 102 -6.55 30.26 -6.63
N VAL A 103 -5.98 29.86 -5.50
CA VAL A 103 -5.87 30.66 -4.28
C VAL A 103 -4.49 31.29 -4.17
N ASP A 104 -4.45 32.62 -4.22
CA ASP A 104 -3.25 33.44 -4.23
C ASP A 104 -2.88 34.04 -2.86
N SER A 105 -3.74 33.88 -1.85
CA SER A 105 -3.52 34.42 -0.51
C SER A 105 -3.51 33.34 0.58
N LYS A 106 -2.69 33.56 1.61
CA LYS A 106 -2.61 32.66 2.78
C LYS A 106 -3.91 32.62 3.58
N GLU A 107 -4.68 33.71 3.59
CA GLU A 107 -5.92 33.83 4.37
C GLU A 107 -7.07 33.03 3.74
N THR A 108 -7.08 32.94 2.41
CA THR A 108 -8.08 32.17 1.66
C THR A 108 -7.68 30.70 1.47
N CYS A 109 -6.41 30.35 1.71
CA CYS A 109 -5.90 28.99 1.63
C CYS A 109 -6.23 28.17 2.89
N THR A 110 -7.46 27.66 2.95
CA THR A 110 -7.98 26.92 4.12
C THR A 110 -8.76 25.66 3.69
N GLY A 111 -9.06 24.77 4.65
CA GLY A 111 -9.83 23.55 4.39
C GLY A 111 -9.00 22.44 3.76
N THR A 112 -9.36 22.02 2.54
CA THR A 112 -8.65 20.97 1.78
C THR A 112 -7.33 21.46 1.19
N CYS A 113 -7.07 22.75 1.26
CA CYS A 113 -5.82 23.38 0.85
C CYS A 113 -5.06 23.92 2.05
N GLN A 114 -3.73 23.87 2.00
CA GLN A 114 -2.84 24.34 3.04
C GLN A 114 -1.67 25.11 2.44
N TRP A 115 -1.39 26.28 3.03
CA TRP A 115 -0.25 27.12 2.66
C TRP A 115 1.07 26.51 3.12
N ARG A 116 2.09 26.52 2.26
CA ARG A 116 3.45 26.03 2.53
C ARG A 116 4.51 27.07 2.20
#